data_AF-A0A1Z2TPI9-F1
#
_entry.id   AF-A0A1Z2TPI9-F1
#
_cell.length_a   1.000
_cell.length_b   1.000
_cell.length_c   1.000
_cell.angle_alpha   90.00
_cell.angle_beta   90.00
_cell.angle_gamma   90.00
#
_symmetry.space_group_name_H-M   'P 1'
#
loop_
_entity.id
_entity.type
_entity.pdbx_description
1 polymer ?
#
loop_
_entity_poly.entity_id
_entity_poly.type
_entity_poly.pdbx_seq_one_letter_code
_entity_poly.pdbx_strand_id
1 'polypeptide(L)'
;MKLYEPVTLAMPLAKEIGEFIRREGKLPSGDELREMLKGLGLEEGCLDRGLALYRSRFVIALAFPREETVVVDAISSSGELSDALEVIAYHDRKLGAFVVEILPTNDLEYEGNVGIEPIIVDEKTLELESNPALGHFEEDEEGLFLVIERETYERWKEEGDINTCPICGGELAWKGERAYCQDCGYGVRVVK
;
A
#
# COMPACT_ATOMS: atom_id res chain seq x y z
N MET A 1 10.53 -0.37 -10.53
CA MET A 1 9.11 -0.67 -10.29
C MET A 1 8.30 -0.13 -11.46
N LYS A 2 7.25 -0.84 -11.90
CA LYS A 2 6.32 -0.32 -12.91
C LYS A 2 4.94 -0.20 -12.26
N LEU A 3 4.38 1.00 -12.29
CA LEU A 3 3.04 1.29 -11.79
C LEU A 3 2.06 1.01 -12.93
N TYR A 4 1.35 -0.11 -12.86
CA TYR A 4 0.39 -0.54 -13.89
C TYR A 4 -1.05 -0.32 -13.47
N GLU A 5 -1.35 -0.54 -12.19
CA GLU A 5 -2.68 -0.47 -11.59
C GLU A 5 -2.61 0.26 -10.24
N PRO A 6 -3.71 0.81 -9.72
CA PRO A 6 -3.73 1.51 -8.43
C PRO A 6 -3.09 0.73 -7.28
N VAL A 7 -3.29 -0.60 -7.21
CA VAL A 7 -2.70 -1.45 -6.17
C VAL A 7 -1.17 -1.49 -6.20
N THR A 8 -0.60 -1.37 -7.40
CA THR A 8 0.86 -1.32 -7.60
C THR A 8 1.49 -0.02 -7.12
N LEU A 9 0.68 1.00 -6.82
CA LEU A 9 1.09 2.22 -6.12
C LEU A 9 0.71 2.17 -4.64
N ALA A 10 -0.50 1.74 -4.32
CA ALA A 10 -1.06 1.82 -2.97
C ALA A 10 -0.24 1.02 -1.95
N MET A 11 0.06 -0.27 -2.23
CA MET A 11 0.78 -1.12 -1.27
C MET A 11 2.22 -0.64 -1.00
N PRO A 12 3.04 -0.29 -2.03
CA PRO A 12 4.37 0.27 -1.78
C PRO A 12 4.32 1.60 -1.03
N LEU A 13 3.36 2.47 -1.36
CA LEU A 13 3.20 3.75 -0.68
C LEU A 13 2.82 3.57 0.79
N ALA A 14 1.89 2.66 1.10
CA ALA A 14 1.53 2.35 2.47
C ALA A 14 2.73 1.81 3.25
N LYS A 15 3.53 0.89 2.67
CA LYS A 15 4.79 0.41 3.26
C LYS A 15 5.73 1.57 3.58
N GLU A 16 5.96 2.46 2.63
CA GLU A 16 6.89 3.58 2.78
C GLU A 16 6.43 4.59 3.85
N ILE A 17 5.13 4.89 3.90
CA ILE A 17 4.53 5.73 4.95
C ILE A 17 4.67 5.05 6.32
N GLY A 18 4.36 3.76 6.43
CA GLY A 18 4.49 3.01 7.68
C GLY A 18 5.93 2.95 8.18
N GLU A 19 6.90 2.68 7.31
CA GLU A 19 8.32 2.70 7.63
C GLU A 19 8.79 4.10 8.05
N PHE A 20 8.30 5.14 7.39
CA PHE A 20 8.57 6.52 7.77
C PHE A 20 8.05 6.82 9.19
N ILE A 21 6.80 6.46 9.50
CA ILE A 21 6.21 6.67 10.82
C ILE A 21 7.02 5.94 11.90
N ARG A 22 7.39 4.67 11.65
CA ARG A 22 8.21 3.89 12.60
C ARG A 22 9.58 4.52 12.85
N ARG A 23 10.14 5.21 11.86
CA ARG A 23 11.46 5.87 11.97
C ARG A 23 11.38 7.25 12.61
N GLU A 24 10.38 8.04 12.26
CA GLU A 24 10.31 9.47 12.61
C GLU A 24 9.30 9.80 13.72
N GLY A 25 8.39 8.88 14.05
CA GLY A 25 7.35 9.07 15.06
C GLY A 25 6.32 10.15 14.71
N LYS A 26 6.09 10.39 13.42
CA LYS A 26 5.14 11.38 12.90
C LYS A 26 4.61 10.97 11.53
N LEU A 27 3.47 11.55 11.13
CA LEU A 27 2.99 11.47 9.75
C LEU A 27 3.92 12.25 8.79
N PRO A 28 4.07 11.82 7.54
CA PRO A 28 4.87 12.57 6.57
C PRO A 28 4.20 13.91 6.25
N SER A 29 5.02 14.95 6.22
CA SER A 29 4.65 16.26 5.69
C SER A 29 4.44 16.20 4.17
N GLY A 30 3.87 17.26 3.59
CA GLY A 30 3.64 17.33 2.14
C GLY A 30 4.92 17.18 1.30
N ASP A 31 6.07 17.68 1.78
CA ASP A 31 7.35 17.53 1.08
C ASP A 31 7.92 16.12 1.24
N GLU A 32 7.78 15.49 2.42
CA GLU A 32 8.19 14.10 2.63
C GLU A 32 7.34 13.16 1.75
N LEU A 33 6.02 13.38 1.69
CA LEU A 33 5.12 12.62 0.83
C LEU A 33 5.44 12.83 -0.67
N ARG A 34 5.79 14.05 -1.07
CA ARG A 34 6.23 14.35 -2.45
C ARG A 34 7.43 13.51 -2.84
N GLU A 35 8.43 13.41 -1.97
CA GLU A 35 9.64 12.63 -2.25
C GLU A 35 9.35 11.12 -2.30
N MET A 36 8.46 10.60 -1.44
CA MET A 36 7.99 9.21 -1.51
C MET A 36 7.34 8.92 -2.87
N LEU A 37 6.36 9.73 -3.28
CA LEU A 37 5.64 9.53 -4.55
C LEU A 37 6.58 9.62 -5.78
N LYS A 38 7.57 10.51 -5.75
CA LYS A 38 8.62 10.57 -6.78
C LYS A 38 9.53 9.35 -6.75
N GLY A 39 9.90 8.87 -5.57
CA GLY A 39 10.67 7.64 -5.37
C GLY A 39 9.99 6.40 -5.94
N LEU A 40 8.66 6.36 -5.89
CA LEU A 40 7.82 5.33 -6.50
C LEU A 40 7.67 5.47 -8.03
N GLY A 41 8.25 6.50 -8.64
CA GLY A 41 8.29 6.70 -10.08
C GLY A 41 7.12 7.51 -10.64
N LEU A 42 6.42 8.28 -9.80
CA LEU A 42 5.45 9.26 -10.26
C LEU A 42 6.11 10.61 -10.58
N GLU A 43 5.64 11.25 -11.64
CA GLU A 43 6.01 12.62 -11.99
C GLU A 43 4.99 13.60 -11.42
N GLU A 44 5.48 14.69 -10.85
CA GLU A 44 4.64 15.78 -10.35
C GLU A 44 4.04 16.56 -11.51
N GLY A 45 2.72 16.63 -11.59
CA GLY A 45 2.01 17.33 -12.66
C GLY A 45 1.44 18.68 -12.26
N CYS A 46 0.82 18.79 -11.08
CA CYS A 46 0.21 20.03 -10.61
C CYS A 46 0.23 20.12 -9.08
N LEU A 47 0.43 21.34 -8.56
CA LEU A 47 0.28 21.64 -7.15
C LEU A 47 -0.55 22.91 -7.00
N ASP A 48 -1.73 22.81 -6.41
CA ASP A 48 -2.61 23.94 -6.18
C ASP A 48 -3.44 23.74 -4.91
N ARG A 49 -3.55 24.78 -4.07
CA ARG A 49 -4.45 24.85 -2.90
C ARG A 49 -4.47 23.62 -1.97
N GLY A 50 -3.32 23.00 -1.72
CA GLY A 50 -3.23 21.82 -0.83
C GLY A 50 -3.61 20.50 -1.50
N LEU A 51 -3.73 20.48 -2.82
CA LEU A 51 -3.81 19.30 -3.66
C LEU A 51 -2.53 19.19 -4.50
N ALA A 52 -1.96 18.00 -4.56
CA ALA A 52 -0.89 17.67 -5.49
C ALA A 52 -1.31 16.49 -6.38
N LEU A 53 -1.16 16.67 -7.69
CA LEU A 53 -1.37 15.63 -8.69
C LEU A 53 -0.04 15.10 -9.16
N TYR A 54 0.12 13.79 -9.04
CA TYR A 54 1.24 13.04 -9.59
C TYR A 54 0.74 12.02 -10.61
N ARG A 55 1.57 11.64 -11.57
CA ARG A 55 1.18 10.69 -12.60
C ARG A 55 2.34 9.84 -13.06
N SER A 56 2.03 8.61 -13.42
CA SER A 56 2.86 7.77 -14.28
C SER A 56 2.18 7.62 -15.65
N ARG A 57 2.61 6.62 -16.42
CA ARG A 57 1.93 6.24 -17.66
C ARG A 57 0.54 5.65 -17.41
N PHE A 58 0.35 4.92 -16.31
CA PHE A 58 -0.85 4.10 -16.08
C PHE A 58 -1.61 4.46 -14.80
N VAL A 59 -1.01 5.21 -13.87
CA VAL A 59 -1.63 5.57 -12.59
C VAL A 59 -1.54 7.08 -12.36
N ILE A 60 -2.62 7.67 -11.85
CA ILE A 60 -2.70 9.04 -11.36
C ILE A 60 -2.80 8.98 -9.83
N ALA A 61 -2.05 9.80 -9.13
CA ALA A 61 -2.13 9.95 -7.68
C ALA A 61 -2.60 11.36 -7.32
N LEU A 62 -3.65 11.48 -6.51
CA LEU A 62 -4.11 12.75 -5.93
C LEU A 62 -3.76 12.76 -4.44
N ALA A 63 -2.82 13.62 -4.04
CA ALA A 63 -2.37 13.72 -2.67
C ALA A 63 -2.98 14.94 -1.97
N PHE A 64 -3.59 14.71 -0.81
CA PHE A 64 -4.17 15.72 0.09
C PHE A 64 -3.44 15.68 1.45
N PRO A 65 -2.28 16.33 1.58
CA PRO A 65 -1.61 16.45 2.86
C PRO A 65 -2.40 17.42 3.76
N ARG A 66 -3.02 16.89 4.83
CA ARG A 66 -3.64 17.66 5.91
C ARG A 66 -2.77 17.56 7.17
N GLU A 67 -2.97 18.45 8.14
CA GLU A 67 -2.11 18.52 9.33
C GLU A 67 -2.07 17.21 10.15
N GLU A 68 -3.21 16.51 10.27
CA GLU A 68 -3.32 15.27 11.07
C GLU A 68 -3.65 14.04 10.20
N THR A 69 -3.65 14.18 8.88
CA THR A 69 -4.04 13.10 7.96
C THR A 69 -3.36 13.25 6.62
N VAL A 70 -2.86 12.15 6.09
CA VAL A 70 -2.38 12.06 4.71
C VAL A 70 -3.37 11.19 3.94
N VAL A 71 -3.83 11.69 2.81
CA VAL A 71 -4.71 10.95 1.90
C VAL A 71 -4.08 10.96 0.51
N VAL A 72 -3.99 9.80 -0.12
CA VAL A 72 -3.55 9.65 -1.51
C VAL A 72 -4.50 8.73 -2.26
N ASP A 73 -5.26 9.29 -3.22
CA ASP A 73 -6.07 8.50 -4.13
C ASP A 73 -5.20 8.01 -5.30
N ALA A 74 -5.17 6.71 -5.53
CA ALA A 74 -4.57 6.06 -6.68
C ALA A 74 -5.66 5.65 -7.68
N ILE A 75 -5.59 6.19 -8.89
CA ILE A 75 -6.61 6.01 -9.93
C ILE A 75 -5.95 5.55 -11.22
N SER A 76 -6.60 4.65 -11.97
CA SER A 76 -6.13 4.27 -13.29
C SER A 76 -6.13 5.47 -14.26
N SER A 77 -5.08 5.61 -15.06
CA SER A 77 -4.99 6.67 -16.08
C SER A 77 -6.00 6.50 -17.22
N SER A 78 -6.65 5.33 -17.34
CA SER A 78 -7.80 5.15 -18.24
C SER A 78 -9.06 5.87 -17.73
N GLY A 79 -9.09 6.29 -16.47
CA GLY A 79 -10.25 6.88 -15.80
C GLY A 79 -11.23 5.85 -15.25
N GLU A 80 -10.88 4.57 -15.27
CA GLU A 80 -11.62 3.53 -14.53
C GLU A 80 -11.48 3.79 -13.02
N LEU A 81 -12.63 3.78 -12.33
CA LEU A 81 -12.71 4.00 -10.88
C LEU A 81 -13.04 2.72 -10.11
N SER A 82 -13.32 1.62 -10.82
CA SER A 82 -13.65 0.33 -10.22
C SER A 82 -12.48 -0.28 -9.43
N ASP A 83 -11.27 0.10 -9.78
CA ASP A 83 -10.00 -0.33 -9.19
C ASP A 83 -9.31 0.78 -8.39
N ALA A 84 -9.96 1.95 -8.22
CA ALA A 84 -9.38 3.06 -7.48
C ALA A 84 -9.21 2.72 -6.00
N LEU A 85 -8.06 3.11 -5.44
CA LEU A 85 -7.70 2.85 -4.05
C LEU A 85 -7.27 4.15 -3.37
N GLU A 86 -7.64 4.31 -2.12
CA GLU A 86 -7.25 5.40 -1.25
C GLU A 86 -6.24 4.88 -0.22
N VAL A 87 -5.08 5.52 -0.12
CA VAL A 87 -4.11 5.30 0.98
C VAL A 87 -4.29 6.41 2.00
N ILE A 88 -4.72 6.05 3.21
CA ILE A 88 -4.94 7.00 4.30
C ILE A 88 -3.94 6.72 5.41
N ALA A 89 -3.31 7.77 5.94
CA ALA A 89 -2.53 7.69 7.17
C ALA A 89 -2.97 8.76 8.17
N TYR A 90 -3.23 8.37 9.41
CA TYR A 90 -3.72 9.27 10.46
C TYR A 90 -3.22 8.89 11.85
N HIS A 91 -3.31 9.83 12.79
CA HIS A 91 -3.03 9.60 14.21
C HIS A 91 -4.33 9.32 14.96
N ASP A 92 -4.56 8.07 15.35
CA ASP A 92 -5.69 7.70 16.20
C ASP A 92 -5.35 7.89 17.68
N ARG A 93 -5.76 9.03 18.23
CA ARG A 93 -5.53 9.37 19.65
C ARG A 93 -6.28 8.47 20.63
N LYS A 94 -7.32 7.74 20.20
CA LYS A 94 -8.05 6.83 21.08
C LYS A 94 -7.33 5.50 21.19
N LEU A 95 -6.77 5.02 20.08
CA LEU A 95 -5.91 3.84 20.06
C LEU A 95 -4.52 4.15 20.61
N GLY A 96 -4.08 5.41 20.53
CA GLY A 96 -2.70 5.79 20.84
C GLY A 96 -1.74 5.25 19.78
N ALA A 97 -2.16 5.28 18.52
CA ALA A 97 -1.43 4.68 17.42
C ALA A 97 -1.52 5.52 16.14
N PHE A 98 -0.53 5.38 15.28
CA PHE A 98 -0.63 5.79 13.89
C PHE A 98 -1.17 4.64 13.06
N VAL A 99 -2.13 4.93 12.18
CA VAL A 99 -2.76 3.95 11.31
C VAL A 99 -2.48 4.33 9.86
N VAL A 100 -2.12 3.33 9.04
CA VAL A 100 -2.06 3.45 7.57
C VAL A 100 -2.95 2.36 6.98
N GLU A 101 -3.93 2.74 6.18
CA GLU A 101 -4.90 1.84 5.57
C GLU A 101 -5.01 2.06 4.07
N ILE A 102 -5.40 0.99 3.36
CA ILE A 102 -5.70 1.02 1.93
C ILE A 102 -7.15 0.64 1.78
N LEU A 103 -7.96 1.55 1.25
CA LEU A 103 -9.40 1.37 1.09
C LEU A 103 -9.79 1.48 -0.38
N PRO A 104 -10.79 0.72 -0.86
CA PRO A 104 -11.43 1.02 -2.14
C PRO A 104 -12.05 2.42 -2.13
N THR A 105 -11.84 3.22 -3.18
CA THR A 105 -12.45 4.57 -3.29
C THR A 105 -13.95 4.51 -3.59
N ASN A 106 -14.49 3.33 -3.93
CA ASN A 106 -15.91 3.11 -4.20
C ASN A 106 -16.64 2.45 -3.00
N ASP A 107 -17.62 3.16 -2.43
CA ASP A 107 -18.57 2.66 -1.41
C ASP A 107 -19.53 1.55 -1.91
N LEU A 108 -19.41 1.12 -3.17
CA LEU A 108 -20.16 -0.04 -3.65
C LEU A 108 -19.55 -1.27 -3.02
N GLU A 109 -20.11 -1.66 -1.86
CA GLU A 109 -19.92 -2.92 -1.14
C GLU A 109 -19.25 -3.97 -2.02
N TYR A 110 -17.91 -3.93 -2.08
CA TYR A 110 -17.16 -5.04 -2.61
C TYR A 110 -17.39 -6.12 -1.56
N GLU A 111 -18.23 -7.11 -1.86
CA GLU A 111 -18.57 -8.21 -0.95
C GLU A 111 -17.33 -9.04 -0.52
N GLY A 112 -16.14 -8.68 -0.99
CA GLY A 112 -14.88 -8.97 -0.32
C GLY A 112 -14.13 -7.66 -0.03
N ASN A 113 -13.87 -7.36 1.23
CA ASN A 113 -12.87 -6.36 1.59
C ASN A 113 -11.61 -6.63 0.76
N VAL A 114 -11.03 -5.60 0.14
CA VAL A 114 -9.62 -5.68 -0.27
C VAL A 114 -8.87 -6.08 1.00
N GLY A 115 -8.38 -7.32 1.04
CA GLY A 115 -7.87 -7.99 2.25
C GLY A 115 -6.53 -7.45 2.73
N ILE A 116 -6.29 -6.15 2.54
CA ILE A 116 -5.07 -5.49 2.94
C ILE A 116 -5.24 -5.08 4.40
N GLU A 117 -4.57 -5.82 5.26
CA GLU A 117 -4.45 -5.47 6.67
C GLU A 117 -3.82 -4.07 6.81
N PRO A 118 -4.33 -3.20 7.71
CA PRO A 118 -3.75 -1.90 7.95
C PRO A 118 -2.41 -2.00 8.69
N ILE A 119 -1.54 -1.01 8.52
CA ILE A 119 -0.36 -0.79 9.35
C ILE A 119 -0.81 -0.06 10.61
N ILE A 120 -0.57 -0.63 11.79
CA ILE A 120 -0.84 0.01 13.08
C ILE A 120 0.49 0.12 13.83
N VAL A 121 0.90 1.35 14.16
CA VAL A 121 2.15 1.65 14.86
C VAL A 121 1.84 2.32 16.19
N ASP A 122 2.26 1.74 17.32
CA ASP A 122 2.07 2.35 18.64
C ASP A 122 2.80 3.71 18.73
N GLU A 123 2.11 4.74 19.23
CA GLU A 123 2.62 6.12 19.22
C GLU A 123 3.83 6.33 20.15
N LYS A 124 4.05 5.44 21.13
CA LYS A 124 5.07 5.58 22.17
C LYS A 124 6.29 4.71 21.90
N THR A 125 6.09 3.48 21.45
CA THR A 125 7.16 2.51 21.18
C THR A 125 7.61 2.55 19.73
N LEU A 126 6.75 3.04 18.81
CA LEU A 126 6.94 2.99 17.37
C LEU A 126 7.08 1.56 16.81
N GLU A 127 6.64 0.57 17.59
CA GLU A 127 6.58 -0.83 17.18
C GLU A 127 5.28 -1.10 16.40
N LEU A 128 5.34 -2.10 15.51
CA LEU A 128 4.19 -2.45 14.68
C LEU A 128 3.28 -3.40 15.47
N GLU A 129 2.02 -3.02 15.63
CA GLU A 129 0.98 -3.79 16.34
C GLU A 129 0.13 -4.66 15.39
N SER A 130 0.29 -4.49 14.08
CA SER A 130 -0.33 -5.32 13.03
C SER A 130 0.73 -6.00 12.14
N ASN A 131 0.36 -6.93 11.26
CA ASN A 131 1.30 -7.68 10.43
C ASN A 131 0.96 -7.68 8.93
N PRO A 132 0.81 -6.50 8.31
CA PRO A 132 0.39 -6.42 6.93
C PRO A 132 1.50 -6.91 5.99
N ALA A 133 1.12 -7.78 5.05
CA ALA A 133 2.01 -8.29 4.01
C ALA A 133 2.17 -7.27 2.88
N LEU A 134 3.01 -6.25 3.12
CA LEU A 134 3.29 -5.17 2.18
C LEU A 134 4.69 -5.29 1.59
N GLY A 135 4.86 -4.76 0.38
CA GLY A 135 6.08 -4.89 -0.41
C GLY A 135 6.05 -4.00 -1.64
N HIS A 136 6.91 -4.30 -2.61
CA HIS A 136 6.93 -3.64 -3.91
C HIS A 136 6.62 -4.60 -5.03
N PHE A 137 6.19 -4.09 -6.19
CA PHE A 137 5.83 -4.94 -7.33
C PHE A 137 6.98 -5.07 -8.34
N GLU A 138 7.24 -6.30 -8.77
CA GLU A 138 8.15 -6.63 -9.85
C GLU A 138 7.49 -7.56 -10.87
N GLU A 139 7.79 -7.34 -12.14
CA GLU A 139 7.31 -8.16 -13.26
C GLU A 139 8.47 -9.03 -13.76
N ASP A 140 8.24 -10.33 -13.86
CA ASP A 140 9.14 -11.27 -14.54
C ASP A 140 8.37 -12.09 -15.61
N GLU A 141 9.03 -13.09 -16.21
CA GLU A 141 8.41 -13.92 -17.27
C GLU A 141 7.19 -14.72 -16.78
N GLU A 142 7.06 -14.94 -15.47
CA GLU A 142 5.96 -15.71 -14.87
C GLU A 142 4.76 -14.82 -14.47
N GLY A 143 4.94 -13.50 -14.42
CA GLY A 143 3.87 -12.54 -14.11
C GLY A 143 4.30 -11.38 -13.21
N LEU A 144 3.32 -10.75 -12.56
CA LEU A 144 3.50 -9.62 -11.66
C LEU A 144 3.47 -10.10 -10.20
N PHE A 145 4.52 -9.82 -9.44
CA PHE A 145 4.72 -10.31 -8.07
C PHE A 145 4.81 -9.17 -7.08
N LEU A 146 4.08 -9.29 -5.97
CA LEU A 146 4.36 -8.58 -4.73
C LEU A 146 5.61 -9.20 -4.09
N VAL A 147 6.69 -8.45 -4.09
CA VAL A 147 7.98 -8.83 -3.50
C VAL A 147 8.00 -8.38 -2.04
N ILE A 148 8.11 -9.34 -1.13
CA ILE A 148 8.17 -9.10 0.31
C ILE A 148 9.49 -9.61 0.89
N GLU A 149 9.98 -8.91 1.91
CA GLU A 149 11.18 -9.30 2.65
C GLU A 149 10.90 -10.51 3.53
N ARG A 150 11.95 -11.26 3.89
CA ARG A 150 11.82 -12.43 4.76
C ARG A 150 11.18 -12.08 6.09
N GLU A 151 11.52 -10.93 6.67
CA GLU A 151 10.94 -10.46 7.93
C GLU A 151 9.42 -10.30 7.82
N THR A 152 8.94 -9.63 6.76
CA THR A 152 7.50 -9.49 6.49
C THR A 152 6.82 -10.84 6.34
N TYR A 153 7.44 -11.78 5.62
CA TYR A 153 6.90 -13.12 5.45
C TYR A 153 6.80 -13.91 6.76
N GLU A 154 7.85 -13.91 7.59
CA GLU A 154 7.82 -14.65 8.86
C GLU A 154 6.76 -14.06 9.81
N ARG A 155 6.63 -12.73 9.87
CA ARG A 155 5.57 -12.08 10.66
C ARG A 155 4.17 -12.44 10.16
N TRP A 156 3.95 -12.37 8.85
CA TRP A 156 2.70 -12.77 8.23
C TRP A 156 2.36 -14.25 8.49
N LYS A 157 3.38 -15.11 8.56
CA LYS A 157 3.23 -16.53 8.87
C LYS A 157 2.93 -16.82 10.34
N GLU A 158 3.44 -16.02 11.26
CA GLU A 158 3.23 -16.21 12.70
C GLU A 158 1.80 -15.82 13.12
N GLU A 159 1.24 -14.76 12.54
CA GLU A 159 0.00 -14.14 13.01
C GLU A 159 -1.16 -14.18 12.00
N GLY A 160 -0.92 -14.58 10.75
CA GLY A 160 -1.91 -14.60 9.68
C GLY A 160 -2.03 -15.94 8.94
N ASP A 161 -2.77 -15.93 7.82
CA ASP A 161 -2.85 -17.06 6.89
C ASP A 161 -2.07 -16.77 5.62
N ILE A 162 -0.90 -17.41 5.48
CA ILE A 162 -0.05 -17.30 4.29
C ILE A 162 -0.72 -17.83 3.02
N ASN A 163 -1.81 -18.60 3.14
CA ASN A 163 -2.55 -19.12 1.99
C ASN A 163 -3.64 -18.17 1.51
N THR A 164 -3.86 -17.04 2.19
CA THR A 164 -4.82 -16.00 1.78
C THR A 164 -4.06 -14.86 1.08
N CYS A 165 -4.48 -14.46 -0.12
CA CYS A 165 -3.81 -13.42 -0.89
C CYS A 165 -3.91 -12.07 -0.18
N PRO A 166 -2.80 -11.39 0.13
CA PRO A 166 -2.84 -10.11 0.84
C PRO A 166 -3.34 -8.96 -0.04
N ILE A 167 -3.55 -9.21 -1.34
CA ILE A 167 -4.02 -8.23 -2.31
C ILE A 167 -5.55 -8.30 -2.45
N CYS A 168 -6.12 -9.50 -2.57
CA CYS A 168 -7.53 -9.68 -2.89
C CYS A 168 -8.31 -10.63 -1.96
N GLY A 169 -7.66 -11.21 -0.94
CA GLY A 169 -8.27 -12.20 -0.04
C GLY A 169 -8.50 -13.59 -0.64
N GLY A 170 -8.05 -13.83 -1.87
CA GLY A 170 -8.19 -15.10 -2.59
C GLY A 170 -7.23 -16.20 -2.13
N GLU A 171 -7.28 -17.39 -2.75
CA GLU A 171 -6.38 -18.49 -2.37
C GLU A 171 -4.99 -18.37 -3.04
N LEU A 172 -3.92 -18.57 -2.26
CA LEU A 172 -2.53 -18.62 -2.71
C LEU A 172 -2.00 -20.06 -2.78
N ALA A 173 -1.49 -20.41 -3.96
CA ALA A 173 -0.78 -21.67 -4.17
C ALA A 173 0.75 -21.46 -4.07
N TRP A 174 1.36 -21.97 -3.00
CA TRP A 174 2.81 -21.86 -2.76
C TRP A 174 3.64 -22.89 -3.53
N LYS A 175 4.79 -22.43 -4.04
CA LYS A 175 5.84 -23.24 -4.66
C LYS A 175 7.21 -22.70 -4.25
N GLY A 176 7.71 -23.17 -3.09
CA GLY A 176 8.95 -22.65 -2.51
C GLY A 176 8.75 -21.24 -1.97
N GLU A 177 9.55 -20.28 -2.44
CA GLU A 177 9.52 -18.87 -2.03
C GLU A 177 8.58 -18.00 -2.89
N ARG A 178 7.75 -18.62 -3.73
CA ARG A 178 6.78 -17.95 -4.60
C ARG A 178 5.39 -18.52 -4.33
N ALA A 179 4.37 -17.68 -4.39
CA ALA A 179 2.96 -18.07 -4.39
C ALA A 179 2.23 -17.39 -5.54
N TYR A 180 1.15 -18.01 -6.00
CA TYR A 180 0.30 -17.47 -7.07
C TYR A 180 -1.15 -17.44 -6.60
N CYS A 181 -1.77 -16.27 -6.72
CA CYS A 181 -3.19 -16.14 -6.46
C CYS A 181 -3.99 -16.62 -7.68
N GLN A 182 -4.95 -17.52 -7.44
CA GLN A 182 -5.82 -18.03 -8.50
C GLN A 182 -6.92 -17.03 -8.91
N ASP A 183 -7.17 -16.01 -8.07
CA ASP A 183 -8.30 -15.09 -8.24
C ASP A 183 -7.88 -13.77 -8.91
N CYS A 184 -6.84 -13.10 -8.42
CA CYS A 184 -6.40 -11.81 -8.97
C CYS A 184 -5.22 -11.91 -9.96
N GLY A 185 -4.62 -13.10 -10.12
CA GLY A 185 -3.49 -13.32 -11.04
C GLY A 185 -2.14 -12.77 -10.58
N TYR A 186 -2.09 -12.07 -9.44
CA TYR A 186 -0.84 -11.63 -8.82
C TYR A 186 -0.12 -12.78 -8.12
N GLY A 187 1.21 -12.74 -8.15
CA GLY A 187 2.05 -13.60 -7.32
C GLY A 187 2.54 -12.89 -6.05
N VAL A 188 3.01 -13.66 -5.09
CA VAL A 188 3.82 -13.19 -3.95
C VAL A 188 5.19 -13.84 -4.04
N ARG A 189 6.27 -13.08 -3.81
CA ARG A 189 7.65 -13.58 -3.85
C ARG A 189 8.42 -13.12 -2.62
N VAL A 190 8.97 -14.09 -1.89
CA VAL A 190 9.78 -13.82 -0.69
C VAL A 190 11.24 -13.69 -1.09
N VAL A 191 11.87 -12.58 -0.73
CA VAL A 191 13.31 -12.33 -0.92
C VAL A 191 14.04 -12.34 0.42
N LYS A 192 15.35 -12.60 0.37
CA LYS A 192 16.21 -12.61 1.56
C LYS A 192 16.59 -11.21 1.99
#